data_AF-A0A0F9S2Y2-F1
#
_entry.id   AF-A0A0F9S2Y2-F1
#
_cell.length_a   1.000
_cell.length_b   1.000
_cell.length_c   1.000
_cell.angle_alpha   90.00
_cell.angle_beta   90.00
_cell.angle_gamma   90.00
#
_symmetry.space_group_name_H-M   'P 1'
#
loop_
_entity.id
_entity.type
_entity.pdbx_description
1 polymer ?
#
loop_
_entity_poly.entity_id
_entity_poly.type
_entity_poly.pdbx_seq_one_letter_code
_entity_poly.pdbx_strand_id
1 'polypeptide(L)'
;MVKQFENFAESVLSRGVDAALPRNLRDYWLGYLLEQANKLENNQDDADLTSILGAVILILQAKTGLTKIKISDEELQKYASQYCTELQLEAVHRNTEFSVSAATVESIFSDRDVEITKKRFR
;
A
#
# COMPACT_ATOMS: atom_id res chain seq x y z
N MET A 1 19.94 -6.34 -5.14
CA MET A 1 18.51 -6.15 -4.86
C MET A 1 18.22 -5.64 -3.44
N VAL A 2 19.14 -5.80 -2.46
CA VAL A 2 18.94 -5.38 -1.05
C VAL A 2 18.71 -3.86 -0.84
N LYS A 3 19.31 -3.01 -1.68
CA LYS A 3 19.25 -1.54 -1.50
C LYS A 3 17.84 -0.93 -1.57
N GLN A 4 16.91 -1.49 -2.35
CA GLN A 4 15.61 -0.84 -2.55
C GLN A 4 14.69 -1.01 -1.36
N PHE A 5 14.60 -2.22 -0.82
CA PHE A 5 13.90 -2.44 0.45
C PHE A 5 14.54 -1.64 1.59
N GLU A 6 15.87 -1.59 1.71
CA GLU A 6 16.55 -0.78 2.73
C GLU A 6 16.15 0.70 2.65
N ASN A 7 16.20 1.28 1.43
CA ASN A 7 15.79 2.65 1.19
C ASN A 7 14.31 2.88 1.53
N PHE A 8 13.45 1.91 1.19
CA PHE A 8 12.01 1.96 1.51
C PHE A 8 11.77 1.88 3.01
N ALA A 9 12.46 0.96 3.70
CA ALA A 9 12.37 0.80 5.14
C ALA A 9 12.81 2.08 5.86
N GLU A 10 13.92 2.70 5.45
CA GLU A 10 14.38 3.96 6.02
C GLU A 10 13.43 5.12 5.70
N SER A 11 12.93 5.22 4.47
CA SER A 11 12.15 6.37 4.02
C SER A 11 10.66 6.32 4.38
N VAL A 12 10.13 5.13 4.60
CA VAL A 12 8.69 4.87 4.79
C VAL A 12 8.45 4.14 6.09
N LEU A 13 8.95 2.91 6.24
CA LEU A 13 8.60 2.06 7.39
C LEU A 13 9.08 2.65 8.72
N SER A 14 10.27 3.25 8.76
CA SER A 14 10.84 3.88 9.96
C SER A 14 10.03 5.09 10.46
N ARG A 15 9.23 5.70 9.58
CA ARG A 15 8.45 6.91 9.87
C ARG A 15 7.06 6.59 10.44
N GLY A 16 6.75 5.32 10.61
CA GLY A 16 5.50 4.84 11.20
C GLY A 16 4.39 4.59 10.18
N VAL A 17 3.28 4.07 10.69
CA VAL A 17 2.16 3.55 9.87
C VAL A 17 1.58 4.60 8.92
N ASP A 18 1.47 5.85 9.35
CA ASP A 18 0.90 6.91 8.50
C ASP A 18 1.71 7.11 7.22
N ALA A 19 3.04 6.96 7.27
CA ALA A 19 3.88 7.09 6.09
C ALA A 19 3.70 5.94 5.09
N ALA A 20 3.24 4.78 5.57
CA ALA A 20 2.97 3.60 4.76
C ALA A 20 1.55 3.57 4.16
N LEU A 21 0.65 4.49 4.54
CA LEU A 21 -0.65 4.59 3.90
C LEU A 21 -0.51 5.09 2.44
N PRO A 22 -1.24 4.53 1.46
CA PRO A 22 -1.13 4.90 0.05
C PRO A 22 -1.21 6.41 -0.20
N ARG A 23 -2.18 7.09 0.43
CA ARG A 23 -2.36 8.55 0.34
C ARG A 23 -1.13 9.36 0.75
N ASN A 24 -0.32 8.83 1.66
CA ASN A 24 0.80 9.53 2.27
C ASN A 24 2.16 9.13 1.65
N LEU A 25 2.19 8.12 0.79
CA LEU A 25 3.39 7.76 0.04
C LEU A 25 3.81 8.93 -0.86
N ARG A 26 5.10 9.24 -0.87
CA ARG A 26 5.66 10.15 -1.89
C ARG A 26 5.54 9.50 -3.28
N ASP A 27 5.45 10.32 -4.33
CA ASP A 27 5.25 9.83 -5.71
C ASP A 27 6.25 8.77 -6.13
N TYR A 28 7.52 8.91 -5.73
CA TYR A 28 8.55 7.90 -5.96
C TYR A 28 8.17 6.52 -5.38
N TRP A 29 7.77 6.48 -4.09
CA TRP A 29 7.45 5.23 -3.42
C TRP A 29 6.13 4.63 -3.86
N LEU A 30 5.14 5.48 -4.16
CA LEU A 30 3.90 5.04 -4.79
C LEU A 30 4.19 4.39 -6.15
N GLY A 31 4.94 5.06 -7.02
CA GLY A 31 5.32 4.54 -8.34
C GLY A 31 6.11 3.24 -8.26
N TYR A 32 7.08 3.18 -7.34
CA TYR A 32 7.87 1.97 -7.10
C TYR A 32 7.00 0.79 -6.64
N LEU A 33 6.11 1.00 -5.66
CA LEU A 33 5.22 -0.07 -5.18
C LEU A 33 4.17 -0.48 -6.22
N LEU A 34 3.67 0.47 -7.04
CA LEU A 34 2.80 0.16 -8.17
C LEU A 34 3.50 -0.69 -9.23
N GLU A 35 4.79 -0.43 -9.50
CA GLU A 35 5.60 -1.30 -10.36
C GLU A 35 5.67 -2.72 -9.78
N GLN A 36 5.95 -2.86 -8.48
CA GLN A 36 6.01 -4.17 -7.84
C GLN A 36 4.65 -4.89 -7.84
N ALA A 37 3.56 -4.16 -7.60
CA ALA A 37 2.19 -4.69 -7.67
C ALA A 37 1.87 -5.20 -9.08
N ASN A 38 2.21 -4.44 -10.12
CA ASN A 38 2.02 -4.85 -11.50
C ASN A 38 2.86 -6.09 -11.85
N LYS A 39 4.12 -6.18 -11.39
CA LYS A 39 4.93 -7.39 -11.54
C LYS A 39 4.28 -8.61 -10.89
N LEU A 40 3.69 -8.42 -9.72
CA LEU A 40 2.98 -9.47 -8.98
C LEU A 40 1.75 -9.98 -9.73
N GLU A 41 0.91 -9.08 -10.22
CA GLU A 41 -0.28 -9.42 -11.01
C GLU A 41 0.08 -10.17 -12.30
N ASN A 42 1.24 -9.87 -12.87
CA ASN A 42 1.76 -10.51 -14.08
C ASN A 42 2.64 -11.73 -13.80
N ASN A 43 2.67 -12.24 -12.55
CA ASN A 43 3.48 -13.39 -12.12
C ASN A 43 4.97 -13.29 -12.52
N GLN A 44 5.56 -12.10 -12.40
CA GLN A 44 6.99 -11.90 -12.66
C GLN A 44 7.80 -12.24 -11.39
N ASP A 45 8.81 -13.10 -11.55
CA ASP A 45 9.61 -13.64 -10.44
C ASP A 45 10.51 -12.60 -9.74
N ASP A 46 10.68 -11.41 -10.31
CA ASP A 46 11.55 -10.34 -9.81
C ASP A 46 10.79 -9.22 -9.06
N ALA A 47 9.51 -9.44 -8.74
CA ALA A 47 8.74 -8.50 -7.92
C ALA A 47 9.32 -8.40 -6.50
N ASP A 48 9.57 -7.17 -6.02
CA ASP A 48 9.95 -6.98 -4.62
C ASP A 48 8.73 -7.05 -3.69
N LEU A 49 8.37 -8.28 -3.36
CA LEU A 49 7.37 -8.62 -2.36
C LEU A 49 7.72 -8.09 -0.96
N THR A 50 9.00 -7.94 -0.64
CA THR A 50 9.46 -7.54 0.69
C THR A 50 8.96 -6.16 1.06
N SER A 51 9.00 -5.22 0.11
CA SER A 51 8.54 -3.85 0.30
C SER A 51 7.02 -3.78 0.48
N ILE A 52 6.26 -4.54 -0.30
CA ILE A 52 4.79 -4.65 -0.15
C ILE A 52 4.44 -5.24 1.22
N LEU A 53 5.03 -6.38 1.57
CA LEU A 53 4.76 -7.07 2.83
C LEU A 53 5.22 -6.26 4.05
N GLY A 54 6.31 -5.50 3.94
CA GLY A 54 6.77 -4.61 5.00
C GLY A 54 5.73 -3.55 5.35
N ALA A 55 5.08 -2.93 4.35
CA ALA A 55 3.99 -1.99 4.58
C ALA A 55 2.75 -2.67 5.18
N VAL A 56 2.35 -3.82 4.63
CA VAL A 56 1.21 -4.62 5.14
C VAL A 56 1.40 -4.98 6.61
N ILE A 57 2.57 -5.51 6.98
CA ILE A 57 2.88 -5.91 8.35
C ILE A 57 2.84 -4.70 9.28
N LEU A 58 3.45 -3.57 8.90
CA LEU A 58 3.43 -2.35 9.71
C LEU A 58 2.00 -1.85 9.97
N ILE A 59 1.15 -1.87 8.95
CA ILE A 59 -0.26 -1.46 9.06
C ILE A 59 -1.06 -2.43 9.93
N LEU A 60 -0.87 -3.74 9.76
CA LEU A 60 -1.53 -4.74 10.61
C LEU A 60 -1.08 -4.62 12.07
N GLN A 61 0.19 -4.31 12.34
CA GLN A 61 0.70 -4.12 13.69
C GLN A 61 0.04 -2.91 14.34
N ALA A 62 -0.08 -1.79 13.60
CA ALA A 62 -0.80 -0.61 14.07
C ALA A 62 -2.28 -0.90 14.33
N LYS A 63 -2.96 -1.61 13.43
CA LYS A 63 -4.39 -1.93 13.53
C LYS A 63 -4.71 -2.88 14.69
N THR A 64 -3.82 -3.82 14.99
CA THR A 64 -4.00 -4.77 16.10
C THR A 64 -3.44 -4.26 17.43
N GLY A 65 -2.55 -3.26 17.40
CA GLY A 65 -1.76 -2.85 18.56
C GLY A 65 -0.70 -3.88 18.99
N LEU A 66 -0.46 -4.92 18.16
CA LEU A 66 0.44 -6.02 18.48
C LEU A 66 1.75 -5.90 17.69
N THR A 67 2.87 -6.18 18.36
CA THR A 67 4.19 -6.25 17.70
C THR A 67 4.39 -7.56 16.93
N LYS A 68 3.59 -8.59 17.22
CA LYS A 68 3.60 -9.88 16.53
C LYS A 68 2.17 -10.28 16.17
N ILE A 69 1.99 -10.71 14.93
CA ILE A 69 0.69 -11.11 14.39
C ILE A 69 0.82 -12.55 13.90
N LYS A 70 -0.22 -13.35 14.14
CA LYS A 70 -0.34 -14.69 13.60
C LYS A 70 -1.50 -14.69 12.60
N ILE A 71 -1.17 -14.91 11.34
CA ILE A 71 -2.10 -14.99 10.21
C ILE A 71 -1.67 -16.15 9.32
N SER A 72 -2.60 -16.69 8.54
CA SER A 72 -2.29 -17.69 7.51
C SER A 72 -1.64 -17.04 6.28
N ASP A 73 -1.04 -17.87 5.43
CA ASP A 73 -0.49 -17.40 4.15
C ASP A 73 -1.60 -16.84 3.24
N GLU A 74 -2.80 -17.42 3.29
CA GLU A 74 -3.97 -16.95 2.54
C GLU A 74 -4.43 -15.57 3.02
N GLU A 75 -4.43 -15.32 4.33
CA GLU A 75 -4.74 -14.01 4.90
C GLU A 75 -3.67 -12.97 4.52
N LEU A 76 -2.39 -13.33 4.57
CA LEU A 76 -1.30 -12.45 4.17
C LEU A 76 -1.39 -12.07 2.68
N GLN A 77 -1.68 -13.05 1.82
CA GLN A 77 -1.92 -12.80 0.38
C GLN A 77 -3.12 -11.88 0.16
N LYS A 78 -4.21 -12.08 0.91
CA LYS A 78 -5.39 -11.20 0.86
C LYS A 78 -5.03 -9.76 1.23
N TYR A 79 -4.28 -9.54 2.31
CA TYR A 79 -3.87 -8.19 2.72
C TYR A 79 -2.90 -7.55 1.74
N ALA A 80 -1.97 -8.31 1.16
CA ALA A 80 -1.11 -7.81 0.09
C ALA A 80 -1.92 -7.37 -1.13
N SER A 81 -2.90 -8.17 -1.55
CA SER A 81 -3.81 -7.82 -2.65
C SER A 81 -4.62 -6.56 -2.36
N GLN A 82 -5.22 -6.44 -1.17
CA GLN A 82 -5.94 -5.24 -0.74
C GLN A 82 -5.04 -4.00 -0.72
N TYR A 83 -3.80 -4.13 -0.25
CA TYR A 83 -2.83 -3.02 -0.27
C TYR A 83 -2.53 -2.59 -1.71
N CYS A 84 -2.31 -3.53 -2.63
CA CYS A 84 -2.11 -3.25 -4.05
C CYS A 84 -3.30 -2.51 -4.67
N THR A 85 -4.53 -2.92 -4.37
CA THR A 85 -5.75 -2.21 -4.81
C THR A 85 -5.76 -0.76 -4.32
N GLU A 86 -5.42 -0.52 -3.05
CA GLU A 86 -5.40 0.84 -2.49
C GLU A 86 -4.28 1.71 -3.07
N LEU A 87 -3.13 1.11 -3.44
CA LEU A 87 -2.10 1.81 -4.22
C LEU A 87 -2.63 2.23 -5.60
N GLN A 88 -3.37 1.35 -6.29
CA GLN A 88 -3.98 1.66 -7.59
C GLN A 88 -5.05 2.75 -7.47
N LEU A 89 -5.89 2.73 -6.43
CA LEU A 89 -6.86 3.78 -6.14
C LEU A 89 -6.18 5.13 -5.89
N GLU A 90 -5.06 5.13 -5.19
CA GLU A 90 -4.26 6.34 -5.02
C GLU A 90 -3.66 6.82 -6.36
N ALA A 91 -3.20 5.91 -7.22
CA ALA A 91 -2.73 6.25 -8.55
C ALA A 91 -3.83 6.94 -9.38
N VAL A 92 -5.06 6.43 -9.32
CA VAL A 92 -6.24 7.06 -9.94
C VAL A 92 -6.47 8.44 -9.34
N HIS A 93 -6.45 8.57 -8.01
CA HIS A 93 -6.60 9.85 -7.32
C HIS A 93 -5.55 10.87 -7.76
N ARG A 94 -4.28 10.51 -7.94
CA ARG A 94 -3.22 11.45 -8.33
C ARG A 94 -3.25 11.79 -9.81
N ASN A 95 -3.43 10.79 -10.68
CA ASN A 95 -3.10 10.91 -12.10
C ASN A 95 -4.32 11.11 -13.02
N THR A 96 -5.54 11.12 -12.48
CA THR A 96 -6.76 11.29 -13.28
C THR A 96 -7.58 12.50 -12.83
N GLU A 97 -8.68 12.78 -13.54
CA GLU A 97 -9.67 13.78 -13.14
C GLU A 97 -10.58 13.32 -11.99
N PHE A 98 -10.38 12.11 -11.44
CA PHE A 98 -11.20 11.59 -10.35
C PHE A 98 -10.52 11.77 -8.99
N SER A 99 -11.29 12.20 -8.00
CA SER A 99 -10.93 12.17 -6.59
C SER A 99 -11.49 10.90 -5.97
N VAL A 100 -10.60 10.02 -5.52
CA VAL A 100 -10.93 8.80 -4.76
C VAL A 100 -10.72 9.04 -3.26
N SER A 101 -11.63 8.55 -2.39
CA SER A 101 -11.46 8.61 -0.93
C SER A 101 -10.27 7.76 -0.47
N ALA A 102 -9.47 8.29 0.45
CA ALA A 102 -8.29 7.61 0.99
C ALA A 102 -8.67 6.57 2.04
N ALA A 103 -7.94 5.46 2.08
CA ALA A 103 -8.01 4.54 3.21
C ALA A 103 -7.27 5.10 4.44
N THR A 104 -7.79 4.79 5.62
CA THR A 104 -7.13 5.00 6.92
C THR A 104 -6.53 3.69 7.42
N VAL A 105 -5.78 3.74 8.53
CA VAL A 105 -5.28 2.53 9.22
C VAL A 105 -6.43 1.58 9.56
N GLU A 106 -7.57 2.12 9.94
CA GLU A 106 -8.76 1.35 10.30
C GLU A 106 -9.40 0.68 9.07
N SER A 107 -9.40 1.33 7.90
CA SER A 107 -10.20 0.92 6.75
C SER A 107 -9.45 0.17 5.64
N ILE A 108 -8.13 0.31 5.50
CA ILE A 108 -7.34 -0.15 4.32
C ILE A 108 -7.40 -1.66 4.04
N PHE A 109 -7.72 -2.48 5.05
CA PHE A 109 -7.87 -3.93 4.95
C PHE A 109 -9.29 -4.40 5.30
N SER A 110 -10.28 -3.60 4.94
CA SER A 110 -11.69 -3.91 5.10
C SER A 110 -12.42 -3.77 3.78
N ASP A 111 -13.66 -4.25 3.72
CA ASP A 111 -14.55 -4.05 2.57
C ASP A 111 -15.16 -2.64 2.62
N ARG A 112 -14.31 -1.61 2.70
CA ARG A 112 -14.76 -0.22 2.81
C ARG A 112 -15.40 0.24 1.51
N ASP A 113 -16.38 1.14 1.63
CA ASP A 113 -16.87 1.87 0.46
C ASP A 113 -15.81 2.87 -0.03
N VAL A 114 -15.67 2.94 -1.35
CA VAL A 114 -14.76 3.86 -2.03
C VAL A 114 -15.58 4.92 -2.75
N GLU A 115 -15.47 6.16 -2.30
CA GLU A 115 -16.15 7.30 -2.93
C GLU A 115 -15.28 7.83 -4.08
N ILE A 116 -15.90 7.94 -5.26
CA ILE A 116 -15.25 8.47 -6.46
C ILE A 116 -16.07 9.66 -6.97
N THR A 117 -15.41 10.82 -7.08
CA THR A 117 -16.03 12.06 -7.58
C THR A 117 -15.15 12.69 -8.65
N LYS A 118 -15.73 13.48 -9.56
CA LYS A 118 -14.93 14.25 -10.52
C LYS A 118 -14.30 15.45 -9.82
N LYS A 119 -12.98 15.63 -9.94
CA LYS A 119 -12.25 16.80 -9.45
C LYS A 119 -12.83 18.05 -10.08
N ARG A 120 -13.16 19.04 -9.26
CA ARG A 120 -13.54 20.36 -9.74
C ARG A 120 -12.26 21.11 -10.09
N PHE A 121 -11.96 21.21 -11.37
CA PHE A 121 -10.95 22.15 -11.85
C PHE A 121 -11.53 23.56 -11.64
N ARG A 122 -10.82 24.39 -10.84
CA ARG A 122 -11.12 25.82 -10.71
C ARG A 122 -10.43 26.58 -11.82
#